data_AF-A0A0F9K812-F1
#
_entry.id   AF-A0A0F9K812-F1
#
_cell.length_a   1.000
_cell.length_b   1.000
_cell.length_c   1.000
_cell.angle_alpha   90.00
_cell.angle_beta   90.00
_cell.angle_gamma   90.00
#
_symmetry.space_group_name_H-M   'P 1'
#
loop_
_entity.id
_entity.type
_entity.pdbx_description
1 polymer ?
#
loop_
_entity_poly.entity_id
_entity_poly.type
_entity_poly.pdbx_seq_one_letter_code
_entity_poly.pdbx_strand_id
1 'polypeptide(L)'
;MTKLPDVNRVPENLEGMDIVLTKGYTVASWCPLPDGKVPSTQVHLVLEMPIKGKLVLRLKTKEAVNTLIKVLERHRNDVWP
;
A
#
# COMPACT_ATOMS: atom_id res chain seq x y z
N MET A 1 -4.17 -20.32 1.20
CA MET A 1 -3.56 -19.25 0.38
C MET A 1 -4.70 -18.37 -0.12
N THR A 2 -4.67 -17.06 0.15
CA THR A 2 -5.69 -16.13 -0.37
C THR A 2 -5.52 -16.01 -1.87
N LYS A 3 -6.55 -16.40 -2.64
CA LYS A 3 -6.56 -16.27 -4.10
C LYS A 3 -6.40 -14.78 -4.45
N LEU A 4 -5.41 -14.43 -5.26
CA LEU A 4 -5.27 -13.06 -5.75
C LEU A 4 -6.47 -12.74 -6.65
N PRO A 5 -6.98 -11.49 -6.66
CA PRO A 5 -8.06 -11.09 -7.57
C PRO A 5 -7.67 -11.33 -9.04
N ASP A 6 -8.66 -11.51 -9.92
CA ASP A 6 -8.43 -11.81 -11.34
C ASP A 6 -7.78 -10.62 -12.11
N VAL A 7 -7.05 -10.91 -13.22
CA VAL A 7 -6.36 -9.88 -14.02
C VAL A 7 -7.44 -9.02 -14.67
N ASN A 8 -7.23 -7.70 -14.76
CA ASN A 8 -8.12 -6.79 -15.50
C ASN A 8 -9.52 -6.56 -14.91
N ARG A 9 -9.72 -6.75 -13.61
CA ARG A 9 -10.89 -6.11 -13.00
C ARG A 9 -10.65 -4.61 -13.06
N VAL A 10 -11.31 -3.94 -14.01
CA VAL A 10 -11.46 -2.47 -14.00
C VAL A 10 -11.85 -2.12 -12.56
N PRO A 11 -11.17 -1.17 -11.89
CA PRO A 11 -11.56 -0.78 -10.54
C PRO A 11 -13.07 -0.46 -10.56
N GLU A 12 -13.87 -1.34 -9.97
CA GLU A 12 -15.32 -1.23 -10.02
C GLU A 12 -15.72 0.03 -9.24
N ASN A 13 -16.45 0.94 -9.88
CA ASN A 13 -17.09 2.11 -9.28
C ASN A 13 -16.15 3.23 -8.76
N LEU A 14 -15.27 3.77 -9.60
CA LEU A 14 -14.61 5.06 -9.32
C LEU A 14 -15.50 6.29 -9.60
N GLU A 15 -16.69 6.08 -10.16
CA GLU A 15 -17.63 7.17 -10.46
C GLU A 15 -18.08 7.86 -9.16
N GLY A 16 -17.85 9.17 -9.07
CA GLY A 16 -18.09 9.95 -7.85
C GLY A 16 -16.98 9.85 -6.78
N MET A 17 -15.88 9.14 -7.03
CA MET A 17 -14.73 9.12 -6.12
C MET A 17 -13.69 10.18 -6.49
N ASP A 18 -13.20 10.91 -5.48
CA ASP A 18 -12.07 11.82 -5.64
C ASP A 18 -10.79 11.02 -5.89
N ILE A 19 -10.33 11.00 -7.15
CA ILE A 19 -9.00 10.45 -7.48
C ILE A 19 -7.95 11.49 -7.11
N VAL A 20 -7.21 11.19 -6.05
CA VAL A 20 -6.14 12.06 -5.57
C VAL A 20 -4.79 11.53 -6.04
N LEU A 21 -4.09 12.33 -6.84
CA LEU A 21 -2.69 12.04 -7.19
C LEU A 21 -1.82 12.23 -5.95
N THR A 22 -1.11 11.17 -5.57
CA THR A 22 -0.15 11.22 -4.47
C THR A 22 1.04 12.09 -4.87
N LYS A 23 1.52 12.94 -3.95
CA LYS A 23 2.76 13.72 -4.13
C LYS A 23 4.01 12.87 -3.97
N GLY A 24 3.88 11.75 -3.26
CA GLY A 24 4.97 10.83 -2.97
C GLY A 24 4.50 9.69 -2.08
N TYR A 25 5.36 8.69 -1.89
CA TYR A 25 5.11 7.62 -0.94
C TYR A 25 6.41 7.16 -0.27
N THR A 26 6.29 6.57 0.90
CA THR A 26 7.41 5.98 1.62
C THR A 26 6.98 4.66 2.24
N VAL A 27 7.88 3.66 2.19
CA VAL A 27 7.70 2.37 2.86
C VAL A 27 8.74 2.25 3.96
N ALA A 28 8.31 1.98 5.19
CA ALA A 28 9.20 1.89 6.33
C ALA A 28 8.80 0.77 7.32
N SER A 29 9.80 0.17 7.95
CA SER A 29 9.60 -0.68 9.12
C SER A 29 9.22 0.18 10.31
N TRP A 30 8.15 -0.18 11.00
CA TRP A 30 7.61 0.62 12.10
C TRP A 30 7.84 0.00 13.46
N CYS A 31 8.36 0.82 14.36
CA CYS A 31 8.56 0.54 15.77
C CYS A 31 7.39 1.09 16.61
N PRO A 32 6.79 0.30 17.53
CA PRO A 32 5.74 0.75 18.42
C PRO A 32 6.08 1.92 19.33
N LEU A 33 7.33 2.01 19.77
CA LEU A 33 7.76 3.06 20.67
C LEU A 33 8.39 4.21 19.88
N PRO A 34 8.12 5.48 20.26
CA PRO A 34 8.68 6.66 19.57
C PRO A 34 10.20 6.72 19.60
N ASP A 35 10.83 6.05 20.56
CA ASP A 35 12.29 6.03 20.74
C ASP A 35 13.00 5.02 19.83
N GLY A 36 12.25 4.21 19.06
CA GLY A 36 12.80 3.24 18.11
C GLY A 36 13.51 2.06 18.77
N LYS A 37 13.43 1.88 20.09
CA LYS A 37 14.27 0.91 20.82
C LYS A 37 13.75 -0.53 20.79
N VAL A 38 12.51 -0.74 20.39
CA VAL A 38 11.93 -2.08 20.29
C VAL A 38 11.94 -2.58 18.84
N PRO A 39 11.94 -3.90 18.62
CA PRO A 39 11.87 -4.45 17.26
C PRO A 39 10.67 -3.89 16.48
N SER A 40 10.86 -3.72 15.18
CA SER A 40 9.76 -3.34 14.30
C SER A 40 8.69 -4.43 14.28
N THR A 41 7.42 -4.04 14.34
CA THR A 41 6.30 -4.99 14.39
C THR A 41 5.40 -4.91 13.16
N GLN A 42 5.58 -3.89 12.32
CA GLN A 42 4.70 -3.59 11.19
C GLN A 42 5.51 -2.97 10.05
N VAL A 43 4.96 -3.03 8.84
CA VAL A 43 5.41 -2.23 7.69
C VAL A 43 4.37 -1.15 7.43
N HIS A 44 4.80 0.10 7.31
CA HIS A 44 3.93 1.23 7.00
C HIS A 44 4.18 1.68 5.56
N LEU A 45 3.11 1.81 4.79
CA LEU A 45 3.09 2.54 3.52
C LEU A 45 2.44 3.90 3.80
N VAL A 46 3.25 4.95 3.67
CA VAL A 46 2.83 6.34 3.87
C VAL A 46 2.60 6.97 2.50
N LEU A 47 1.40 7.47 2.27
CA LEU A 47 1.02 8.20 1.06
C LEU A 47 0.90 9.68 1.39
N GLU A 48 1.58 10.53 0.63
CA GLU A 48 1.51 11.98 0.78
C GLU A 48 0.40 12.55 -0.10
N MET A 49 -0.74 12.84 0.51
CA MET A 49 -1.92 13.36 -0.17
C MET A 49 -1.90 14.90 -0.20
N PRO A 50 -2.14 15.54 -1.35
CA PRO A 50 -2.15 17.00 -1.50
C PRO A 50 -3.14 17.72 -0.57
N ILE A 51 -4.30 17.11 -0.30
CA ILE A 51 -5.44 17.77 0.40
C ILE A 51 -5.47 17.42 1.89
N LYS A 52 -4.99 16.23 2.27
CA LYS A 52 -5.22 15.62 3.59
C LYS A 52 -3.93 15.30 4.36
N GLY A 53 -2.77 15.72 3.86
CA GLY A 53 -1.48 15.43 4.51
C GLY A 53 -1.05 13.99 4.26
N LYS A 54 -0.85 13.18 5.31
CA LYS A 54 -0.32 11.82 5.18
C LYS A 54 -1.38 10.76 5.50
N LEU A 55 -1.56 9.80 4.60
CA LEU A 55 -2.31 8.57 4.85
C LEU A 55 -1.33 7.44 5.16
N VAL A 56 -1.55 6.72 6.26
CA VAL A 56 -0.66 5.61 6.66
C VAL A 56 -1.42 4.29 6.61
N LEU A 57 -1.00 3.40 5.71
CA LEU A 57 -1.46 2.01 5.65
C LEU A 57 -0.50 1.14 6.46
N ARG A 58 -1.02 0.35 7.40
CA ARG A 58 -0.22 -0.51 8.29
C ARG A 58 -0.41 -1.97 7.95
N LEU A 59 0.65 -2.64 7.53
CA LEU A 59 0.70 -4.07 7.23
C LEU A 59 1.31 -4.80 8.43
N LYS A 60 0.52 -5.64 9.08
CA LYS A 60 0.88 -6.30 10.36
C LYS A 60 1.38 -7.72 10.22
N THR A 61 1.31 -8.31 9.02
CA THR A 61 1.72 -9.70 8.78
C THR A 61 2.60 -9.81 7.54
N LYS A 62 3.48 -10.81 7.52
CA LYS A 62 4.34 -11.12 6.37
C LYS A 62 3.49 -11.44 5.13
N GLU A 63 2.37 -12.13 5.33
CA GLU A 63 1.45 -12.53 4.26
C GLU A 63 0.78 -11.32 3.62
N ALA A 64 0.41 -10.30 4.41
CA ALA A 64 -0.17 -9.07 3.88
C ALA A 64 0.85 -8.28 3.03
N VAL A 65 2.10 -8.19 3.48
CA VAL A 65 3.20 -7.55 2.72
C VAL A 65 3.45 -8.31 1.41
N ASN A 66 3.59 -9.63 1.47
CA ASN A 66 3.82 -10.45 0.29
C ASN A 66 2.66 -10.35 -0.72
N THR A 67 1.42 -10.30 -0.24
CA THR A 67 0.25 -10.11 -1.09
C THR A 67 0.29 -8.76 -1.80
N LEU A 68 0.61 -7.68 -1.09
CA LEU A 68 0.72 -6.35 -1.68
C LEU A 68 1.80 -6.31 -2.77
N ILE A 69 2.99 -6.86 -2.50
CA ILE A 69 4.09 -6.91 -3.47
C ILE A 69 3.64 -7.63 -4.74
N LYS A 70 3.06 -8.83 -4.62
CA LYS A 70 2.60 -9.61 -5.78
C LYS A 70 1.54 -8.89 -6.62
N VAL A 71 0.62 -8.18 -5.97
CA VAL A 71 -0.42 -7.40 -6.66
C VAL A 71 0.21 -6.23 -7.41
N LEU A 72 1.14 -5.51 -6.78
CA LEU A 72 1.85 -4.39 -7.43
C LEU A 72 2.72 -4.87 -8.59
N GLU A 73 3.47 -5.95 -8.43
CA GLU A 73 4.30 -6.54 -9.50
C GLU A 73 3.44 -6.95 -10.70
N ARG A 74 2.31 -7.61 -10.46
CA ARG A 74 1.36 -8.00 -11.51
C ARG A 74 0.87 -6.79 -12.28
N HIS A 75 0.32 -5.78 -11.61
CA HIS A 75 -0.23 -4.60 -12.29
C HIS A 75 0.84 -3.71 -12.92
N ARG A 76 2.05 -3.66 -12.37
CA ARG A 76 3.18 -3.01 -13.03
C ARG A 76 3.42 -3.64 -14.41
N ASN A 77 3.48 -4.97 -14.49
CA ASN A 77 3.71 -5.67 -15.76
C ASN A 77 2.53 -5.52 -16.73
N ASP A 78 1.30 -5.37 -16.21
CA ASP A 78 0.12 -5.10 -17.05
C ASP A 78 0.18 -3.71 -17.72
N VAL A 79 0.67 -2.69 -17.00
CA VAL A 79 0.73 -1.30 -17.48
C VAL A 79 2.02 -1.01 -18.27
N TRP A 80 3.14 -1.61 -17.88
CA TRP A 80 4.46 -1.45 -18.50
C TRP A 80 5.07 -2.83 -18.82
N PRO A 81 4.72 -3.42 -19.98
CA PRO A 81 5.22 -4.73 -20.38
C PRO A 81 6.71 -4.74 -20.74
#